data_AF-A0A4Q2A256-F1
#
_entry.id   AF-A0A4Q2A256-F1
#
_cell.length_a   1.000
_cell.length_b   1.000
_cell.length_c   1.000
_cell.angle_alpha   90.00
_cell.angle_beta   90.00
_cell.angle_gamma   90.00
#
_symmetry.space_group_name_H-M   'P 1'
#
loop_
_entity.id
_entity.type
_entity.pdbx_description
1 polymer ?
#
loop_
_entity_poly.entity_id
_entity_poly.type
_entity_poly.pdbx_seq_one_letter_code
_entity_poly.pdbx_strand_id
1 'polypeptide(L)'
;MSEIVEYDFPNTFNAQEEELFCWVLNKAVKSNKVVLKTQEVRDFADLGNISDLRTITILSEFLDKLIEIKIAIFKNGYLEKERISLLESYKTRIKTGSKKDEVSVELQMNDLAIKSMGTDFLADLKSGGIPTTVRYQFKNRYARRLYRFLLPHIFEGRLFFTKEELFDLLVIPESYDRNKGKLTKSVFVPIKQELSPIFKGLRLSKKYKAERGAPLYGYKFTWNVSKINSNNSFKIPSEEVLDDY
;
A
#
# COMPACT_ATOMS: atom_id res chain seq x y z
N MET A 1 4.25 1.49 -22.89
CA MET A 1 4.16 2.40 -21.71
C MET A 1 3.63 1.58 -20.56
N SER A 2 4.27 1.63 -19.39
CA SER A 2 3.87 0.85 -18.21
C SER A 2 2.55 1.35 -17.62
N GLU A 3 1.62 0.45 -17.33
CA GLU A 3 0.40 0.76 -16.59
C GLU A 3 0.75 1.19 -15.16
N ILE A 4 0.04 2.19 -14.64
CA ILE A 4 0.24 2.64 -13.25
C ILE A 4 -0.96 2.22 -12.44
N VAL A 5 -0.71 1.41 -11.42
CA VAL A 5 -1.76 0.89 -10.53
C VAL A 5 -1.72 1.62 -9.20
N GLU A 6 -2.89 2.07 -8.75
CA GLU A 6 -3.12 2.69 -7.44
C GLU A 6 -4.20 1.89 -6.70
N TYR A 7 -3.89 1.46 -5.47
CA TYR A 7 -4.83 0.80 -4.58
C TYR A 7 -5.52 1.86 -3.72
N ASP A 8 -6.84 1.81 -3.65
CA ASP A 8 -7.67 2.68 -2.83
C ASP A 8 -8.29 1.85 -1.71
N PHE A 9 -7.72 1.98 -0.52
CA PHE A 9 -8.21 1.36 0.71
C PHE A 9 -9.12 2.38 1.41
N PRO A 10 -10.45 2.19 1.38
CA PRO A 10 -11.37 3.14 1.99
C PRO A 10 -11.31 3.11 3.52
N ASN A 11 -10.87 1.98 4.08
CA ASN A 11 -10.77 1.75 5.52
C ASN A 11 -9.41 1.18 5.93
N THR A 12 -8.96 1.58 7.12
CA THR A 12 -7.74 1.05 7.77
C THR A 12 -7.90 -0.38 8.23
N PHE A 13 -6.99 -1.23 7.75
CA PHE A 13 -6.74 -2.53 8.31
C PHE A 13 -5.95 -2.40 9.61
N ASN A 14 -6.31 -3.20 10.61
CA ASN A 14 -5.43 -3.48 11.74
C ASN A 14 -4.39 -4.55 11.34
N ALA A 15 -3.41 -4.82 12.20
CA ALA A 15 -2.33 -5.77 11.90
C ALA A 15 -2.83 -7.18 11.49
N GLN A 16 -3.87 -7.70 12.16
CA GLN A 16 -4.45 -9.01 11.84
C GLN A 16 -5.18 -8.98 10.48
N GLU A 17 -5.89 -7.89 10.20
CA GLU A 17 -6.56 -7.69 8.91
C GLU A 17 -5.55 -7.54 7.76
N GLU A 18 -4.40 -6.91 7.98
CA GLU A 18 -3.31 -6.82 7.00
C GLU A 18 -2.77 -8.22 6.65
N GLU A 19 -2.53 -9.06 7.66
CA GLU A 19 -2.06 -10.44 7.48
C GLU A 19 -3.11 -11.29 6.74
N LEU A 20 -4.37 -11.21 7.17
CA LEU A 20 -5.47 -11.91 6.53
C LEU A 20 -5.67 -11.44 5.07
N PHE A 21 -5.56 -10.14 4.81
CA PHE A 21 -5.60 -9.58 3.46
C PHE A 21 -4.51 -10.17 2.56
N CYS A 22 -3.26 -10.16 3.04
CA CYS A 22 -2.13 -10.70 2.28
C CYS A 22 -2.29 -12.20 2.02
N TRP A 23 -2.78 -12.94 3.00
CA TRP A 23 -3.05 -14.36 2.82
C TRP A 23 -4.17 -14.63 1.79
N VAL A 24 -5.24 -13.84 1.80
CA VAL A 24 -6.32 -13.92 0.80
C VAL A 24 -5.75 -13.65 -0.59
N LEU A 25 -4.94 -12.62 -0.74
CA LEU A 25 -4.30 -12.29 -2.01
C LEU A 25 -3.35 -13.40 -2.49
N ASN A 26 -2.59 -14.03 -1.60
CA ASN A 26 -1.72 -15.15 -1.94
C ASN A 26 -2.50 -16.35 -2.52
N LYS A 27 -3.72 -16.59 -2.03
CA LYS A 27 -4.65 -17.55 -2.65
C LYS A 27 -5.20 -17.03 -3.98
N ALA A 28 -5.58 -15.75 -4.03
CA ALA A 28 -6.16 -15.09 -5.20
C ALA A 28 -5.25 -15.10 -6.43
N VAL A 29 -3.93 -14.95 -6.23
CA VAL A 29 -2.91 -15.01 -7.29
C VAL A 29 -2.89 -16.37 -7.98
N LYS A 30 -3.25 -17.45 -7.27
CA LYS A 30 -3.32 -18.82 -7.84
C LYS A 30 -4.69 -19.10 -8.48
N SER A 31 -5.75 -18.54 -7.90
CA SER A 31 -7.13 -18.72 -8.35
C SER A 31 -7.96 -17.53 -7.91
N ASN A 32 -8.68 -16.90 -8.84
CA ASN A 32 -9.59 -15.79 -8.54
C ASN A 32 -10.77 -16.21 -7.64
N LYS A 33 -11.03 -17.51 -7.49
CA LYS A 33 -11.92 -18.07 -6.47
C LYS A 33 -11.11 -18.48 -5.25
N VAL A 34 -11.38 -17.85 -4.12
CA VAL A 34 -10.74 -18.14 -2.83
C VAL A 34 -11.78 -18.69 -1.87
N VAL A 35 -11.46 -19.80 -1.20
CA VAL A 35 -12.32 -20.38 -0.17
C VAL A 35 -11.59 -20.30 1.17
N LEU A 36 -12.28 -19.70 2.15
CA LEU A 36 -11.89 -19.63 3.55
C LEU A 36 -12.62 -20.70 4.33
N LYS A 37 -11.89 -21.59 4.98
CA LYS A 37 -12.48 -22.54 5.94
C LYS A 37 -12.35 -22.03 7.37
N THR A 38 -13.24 -22.50 8.24
CA THR A 38 -13.31 -22.08 9.64
C THR A 38 -11.96 -22.16 10.37
N GLN A 39 -11.20 -23.23 10.15
CA GLN A 39 -9.91 -23.42 10.79
C GLN A 39 -8.88 -22.42 10.28
N GLU A 40 -8.83 -22.16 8.97
CA GLU A 40 -7.90 -21.19 8.38
C GLU A 40 -8.17 -19.77 8.89
N VAL A 41 -9.45 -19.39 9.05
CA VAL A 41 -9.82 -18.09 9.63
C VAL A 41 -9.39 -18.00 11.10
N ARG A 42 -9.54 -19.08 11.87
CA ARG A 42 -9.09 -19.10 13.28
C ARG A 42 -7.59 -18.98 13.41
N ASP A 43 -6.85 -19.70 12.58
CA ASP A 43 -5.39 -19.74 12.60
C ASP A 43 -4.81 -18.36 12.22
N PHE A 44 -5.43 -17.63 11.28
CA PHE A 44 -4.92 -16.33 10.81
C PHE A 44 -5.33 -15.12 11.65
N ALA A 45 -6.53 -15.11 12.21
CA ALA A 45 -6.99 -13.97 12.97
C ALA A 45 -6.60 -14.06 14.47
N ASP A 46 -5.73 -15.03 14.83
CA ASP A 46 -5.31 -15.34 16.20
C ASP A 46 -6.51 -15.41 17.17
N LEU A 47 -7.63 -15.93 16.65
CA LEU A 47 -8.93 -15.86 17.34
C LEU A 47 -9.09 -16.94 18.42
N GLY A 48 -8.06 -17.74 18.68
CA GLY A 48 -8.00 -18.73 19.77
C GLY A 48 -9.34 -19.43 20.08
N ASN A 49 -9.81 -19.26 21.33
CA ASN A 49 -11.08 -19.78 21.86
C ASN A 49 -12.23 -18.75 21.78
N ILE A 50 -12.25 -17.87 20.78
CA ILE A 50 -13.37 -16.95 20.55
C ILE A 50 -14.58 -17.75 20.03
N SER A 51 -15.79 -17.35 20.44
CA SER A 51 -17.03 -17.98 20.00
C SER A 51 -17.27 -17.81 18.50
N ASP A 52 -17.89 -18.82 17.89
CA ASP A 52 -18.13 -18.88 16.44
C ASP A 52 -18.87 -17.62 15.92
N LEU A 53 -19.82 -17.09 16.69
CA LEU A 53 -20.53 -15.84 16.39
C LEU A 53 -19.61 -14.63 16.29
N ARG A 54 -18.65 -14.48 17.20
CA ARG A 54 -17.74 -13.34 17.21
C ARG A 54 -16.67 -13.47 16.13
N THR A 55 -16.25 -14.69 15.79
CA THR A 55 -15.45 -14.97 14.59
C THR A 55 -16.17 -14.55 13.31
N ILE A 56 -17.48 -14.84 13.21
CA ILE A 56 -18.29 -14.42 12.05
C ILE A 56 -18.37 -12.89 11.96
N THR A 57 -18.60 -12.20 13.08
CA THR A 57 -18.65 -10.71 13.08
C THR A 57 -17.34 -10.10 12.58
N ILE A 58 -16.20 -10.54 13.12
CA ILE A 58 -14.87 -10.04 12.71
C ILE A 58 -14.62 -10.32 11.23
N LEU A 59 -14.99 -11.53 10.77
CA LEU A 59 -14.82 -11.90 9.36
C LEU A 59 -15.72 -11.04 8.46
N SER A 60 -16.97 -10.79 8.84
CA SER A 60 -17.87 -9.92 8.08
C SER A 60 -17.34 -8.50 7.97
N GLU A 61 -16.84 -7.91 9.06
CA GLU A 61 -16.24 -6.57 9.04
C GLU A 61 -15.03 -6.50 8.09
N PHE A 62 -14.17 -7.53 8.10
CA PHE A 62 -13.07 -7.64 7.16
C PHE A 62 -13.54 -7.75 5.70
N LEU A 63 -14.56 -8.58 5.44
CA LEU A 63 -15.11 -8.78 4.09
C LEU A 63 -15.78 -7.52 3.55
N ASP A 64 -16.44 -6.75 4.41
CA ASP A 64 -17.03 -5.46 4.05
C ASP A 64 -15.94 -4.44 3.70
N LYS A 65 -14.83 -4.41 4.43
CA LYS A 65 -13.67 -3.61 4.02
C LYS A 65 -13.09 -4.10 2.68
N LEU A 66 -13.01 -5.41 2.48
CA LEU A 66 -12.43 -6.02 1.28
C LEU A 66 -13.23 -5.69 0.00
N ILE A 67 -14.57 -5.69 0.07
CA ILE A 67 -15.44 -5.40 -1.08
C ILE A 67 -15.42 -3.90 -1.47
N GLU A 68 -15.14 -3.03 -0.51
CA GLU A 68 -15.02 -1.60 -0.76
C GLU A 68 -13.69 -1.23 -1.45
N ILE A 69 -12.65 -2.05 -1.35
CA ILE A 69 -11.35 -1.77 -1.98
C ILE A 69 -11.51 -1.64 -3.49
N LYS A 70 -11.07 -0.49 -4.00
CA LYS A 70 -11.00 -0.21 -5.44
C LYS A 70 -9.54 -0.15 -5.89
N ILE A 71 -9.33 -0.58 -7.12
CA ILE A 71 -8.06 -0.45 -7.81
C ILE A 71 -8.26 0.50 -8.97
N ALA A 72 -7.44 1.54 -9.04
CA ALA A 72 -7.38 2.46 -10.15
C ALA A 72 -6.19 2.09 -11.05
N ILE A 73 -6.50 1.76 -12.30
CA ILE A 73 -5.51 1.43 -13.33
C ILE A 73 -5.45 2.63 -14.26
N PHE A 74 -4.26 3.22 -14.39
CA PHE A 74 -3.98 4.31 -15.30
C PHE A 74 -3.21 3.81 -16.52
N LYS A 75 -3.76 4.09 -17.70
CA LYS A 75 -3.18 3.76 -19.00
C LYS A 75 -2.70 5.04 -19.68
N ASN A 76 -1.76 4.90 -20.62
CA ASN A 76 -1.26 6.00 -21.45
C ASN A 76 -0.78 7.23 -20.65
N GLY A 77 -0.06 7.01 -19.54
CA GLY A 77 0.48 8.12 -18.73
C GLY A 77 -0.60 8.97 -18.04
N TYR A 78 -1.60 8.32 -17.44
CA TYR A 78 -2.75 8.94 -16.75
C TYR A 78 -3.87 9.51 -17.64
N LEU A 79 -3.78 9.37 -18.96
CA LEU A 79 -4.84 9.84 -19.88
C LEU A 79 -6.12 9.01 -19.77
N GLU A 80 -5.98 7.73 -19.45
CA GLU A 80 -7.09 6.82 -19.23
C GLU A 80 -7.06 6.29 -17.81
N LYS A 81 -8.23 6.24 -17.17
CA LYS A 81 -8.40 5.74 -15.80
C LYS A 81 -9.55 4.76 -15.74
N GLU A 82 -9.24 3.54 -15.34
CA GLU A 82 -10.20 2.49 -15.06
C GLU A 82 -10.27 2.27 -13.54
N ARG A 83 -11.47 2.05 -13.00
CA ARG A 83 -11.66 1.73 -11.58
C ARG A 83 -12.43 0.44 -11.45
N ILE A 84 -11.84 -0.52 -10.76
CA ILE A 84 -12.42 -1.86 -10.55
C ILE A 84 -12.40 -2.19 -9.07
N SER A 85 -13.33 -3.04 -8.63
CA SER A 85 -13.30 -3.60 -7.29
C SER A 85 -12.21 -4.68 -7.20
N LEU A 86 -11.53 -4.79 -6.07
CA LEU A 86 -10.65 -5.94 -5.82
C LEU A 86 -11.45 -7.24 -5.67
N LEU A 87 -12.56 -7.17 -4.94
CA LEU A 87 -13.49 -8.27 -4.71
C LEU A 87 -14.80 -7.98 -5.45
N GLU A 88 -15.28 -8.95 -6.23
CA GLU A 88 -16.54 -8.85 -6.98
C GLU A 88 -17.73 -9.26 -6.12
N SER A 89 -17.57 -10.32 -5.33
CA SER A 89 -18.58 -10.80 -4.41
C SER A 89 -17.98 -11.72 -3.36
N TYR A 90 -18.65 -11.85 -2.22
CA TYR A 90 -18.41 -12.92 -1.26
C TYR A 90 -19.71 -13.62 -0.87
N LYS A 91 -19.61 -14.88 -0.45
CA LYS A 91 -20.72 -15.65 0.13
C LYS A 91 -20.26 -16.34 1.39
N THR A 92 -20.92 -16.01 2.50
CA THR A 92 -20.72 -16.69 3.79
C THR A 92 -21.74 -17.80 3.95
N ARG A 93 -21.29 -19.01 4.26
CA ARG A 93 -22.14 -20.15 4.60
C ARG A 93 -21.82 -20.62 6.00
N ILE A 94 -22.85 -20.73 6.82
CA ILE A 94 -22.76 -21.26 8.18
C ILE A 94 -23.54 -22.58 8.18
N LYS A 95 -22.87 -23.65 8.54
CA LYS A 95 -23.51 -24.94 8.85
C LYS A 95 -23.55 -25.08 10.35
N THR A 96 -24.76 -25.00 10.91
CA THR A 96 -24.97 -25.23 12.34
C THR A 96 -24.83 -26.71 12.63
N GLY A 97 -23.89 -27.06 13.51
CA GLY A 97 -23.63 -28.42 13.93
C GLY A 97 -24.04 -28.65 15.39
N SER A 98 -24.30 -29.90 15.78
CA SER A 98 -24.67 -30.27 17.15
C SER A 98 -23.53 -30.13 18.18
N LYS A 99 -22.29 -29.88 17.75
CA LYS A 99 -21.12 -29.64 18.62
C LYS A 99 -20.33 -28.35 18.32
N LYS A 100 -20.35 -27.87 17.07
CA LYS A 100 -19.58 -26.70 16.61
C LYS A 100 -20.14 -26.20 15.28
N ASP A 101 -20.14 -24.89 15.05
CA ASP A 101 -20.58 -24.32 13.78
C ASP A 101 -19.41 -24.31 12.78
N GLU A 102 -19.70 -24.69 11.54
CA GLU A 102 -18.75 -24.59 10.44
C GLU A 102 -19.07 -23.36 9.59
N VAL A 103 -18.13 -22.43 9.55
CA VAL A 103 -18.18 -21.22 8.72
C VAL A 103 -17.27 -21.40 7.51
N SER A 104 -17.81 -21.17 6.32
CA SER A 104 -17.03 -21.09 5.09
C SER A 104 -17.36 -19.80 4.36
N VAL A 105 -16.34 -19.18 3.76
CA VAL A 105 -16.53 -17.98 2.94
C VAL A 105 -15.93 -18.24 1.57
N GLU A 106 -16.76 -18.05 0.54
CA GLU A 106 -16.35 -18.10 -0.86
C GLU A 106 -16.17 -16.66 -1.34
N LEU A 107 -14.97 -16.32 -1.80
CA LEU A 107 -14.62 -15.02 -2.37
C LEU A 107 -14.45 -15.17 -3.87
N GLN A 108 -15.06 -14.27 -4.62
CA GLN A 108 -14.82 -14.08 -6.05
C GLN A 108 -14.02 -12.79 -6.23
N MET A 109 -12.73 -12.94 -6.46
CA MET A 109 -11.79 -11.85 -6.71
C MET A 109 -11.90 -11.40 -8.18
N ASN A 110 -11.65 -10.12 -8.42
CA ASN A 110 -11.62 -9.59 -9.78
C ASN A 110 -10.32 -9.98 -10.47
N ASP A 111 -10.41 -10.66 -11.60
CA ASP A 111 -9.25 -11.20 -12.32
C ASP A 111 -8.32 -10.09 -12.85
N LEU A 112 -8.89 -9.00 -13.37
CA LEU A 112 -8.13 -7.85 -13.84
C LEU A 112 -7.38 -7.16 -12.69
N ALA A 113 -8.03 -7.03 -11.53
CA ALA A 113 -7.41 -6.48 -10.33
C ALA A 113 -6.17 -7.27 -9.91
N ILE A 114 -6.27 -8.59 -9.81
CA ILE A 114 -5.15 -9.46 -9.44
C ILE A 114 -4.03 -9.40 -10.49
N LYS A 115 -4.36 -9.44 -11.78
CA LYS A 115 -3.37 -9.39 -12.88
C LYS A 115 -2.67 -8.04 -13.00
N SER A 116 -3.35 -6.95 -12.64
CA SER A 116 -2.77 -5.61 -12.63
C SER A 116 -1.79 -5.37 -11.48
N MET A 117 -1.71 -6.26 -10.50
CA MET A 117 -0.80 -6.07 -9.36
C MET A 117 0.65 -6.01 -9.82
N GLY A 118 1.34 -4.92 -9.45
CA GLY A 118 2.73 -4.70 -9.83
C GLY A 118 3.66 -5.82 -9.33
N THR A 119 4.77 -6.04 -10.05
CA THR A 119 5.76 -7.08 -9.74
C THR A 119 6.28 -6.98 -8.31
N ASP A 120 6.55 -5.79 -7.82
CA ASP A 120 7.08 -5.55 -6.47
C ASP A 120 6.04 -5.92 -5.40
N PHE A 121 4.77 -5.58 -5.64
CA PHE A 121 3.67 -5.95 -4.76
C PHE A 121 3.54 -7.47 -4.66
N LEU A 122 3.65 -8.17 -5.80
CA LEU A 122 3.59 -9.63 -5.84
C LEU A 122 4.84 -10.28 -5.22
N ALA A 123 6.02 -9.66 -5.33
CA ALA A 123 7.24 -10.14 -4.71
C ALA A 123 7.17 -10.04 -3.18
N ASP A 124 6.73 -8.89 -2.65
CA ASP A 124 6.46 -8.70 -1.21
C ASP A 124 5.51 -9.78 -0.70
N LEU A 125 4.38 -9.97 -1.41
CA LEU A 125 3.35 -10.94 -1.05
C LEU A 125 3.86 -12.38 -1.02
N LYS A 126 4.67 -12.79 -2.01
CA LYS A 126 5.28 -14.13 -2.11
C LYS A 126 6.29 -14.40 -1.01
N SER A 127 7.01 -13.38 -0.56
CA SER A 127 7.98 -13.49 0.53
C SER A 127 7.34 -13.67 1.91
N GLY A 128 6.00 -13.61 2.00
CA GLY A 128 5.25 -13.56 3.25
C GLY A 128 5.29 -12.19 3.93
N GLY A 129 5.80 -11.17 3.25
CA GLY A 129 5.77 -9.79 3.69
C GLY A 129 4.40 -9.15 3.48
N ILE A 130 4.07 -8.16 4.30
CA ILE A 130 2.92 -7.28 4.06
C ILE A 130 3.37 -6.20 3.07
N PRO A 131 2.81 -6.15 1.84
CA PRO A 131 3.20 -5.14 0.87
C PRO A 131 2.99 -3.75 1.47
N THR A 132 3.93 -2.86 1.25
CA THR A 132 3.94 -1.63 2.04
C THR A 132 2.78 -0.69 1.73
N THR A 133 2.18 -0.83 0.55
CA THR A 133 0.92 -0.16 0.18
C THR A 133 -0.29 -0.64 0.98
N VAL A 134 -0.26 -1.89 1.48
CA VAL A 134 -1.27 -2.44 2.39
C VAL A 134 -1.03 -1.91 3.79
N ARG A 135 0.23 -1.99 4.24
CA ARG A 135 0.66 -1.62 5.59
C ARG A 135 0.53 -0.13 5.90
N TYR A 136 0.80 0.71 4.91
CA TYR A 136 0.73 2.15 5.06
C TYR A 136 -0.36 2.70 4.15
N GLN A 137 -1.52 2.87 4.74
CA GLN A 137 -2.65 3.49 4.08
C GLN A 137 -2.50 5.01 4.08
N PHE A 138 -2.01 5.54 2.96
CA PHE A 138 -1.84 6.97 2.77
C PHE A 138 -3.18 7.64 2.47
N LYS A 139 -3.59 8.62 3.28
CA LYS A 139 -4.78 9.44 3.02
C LYS A 139 -4.51 10.48 1.94
N ASN A 140 -3.28 10.99 1.87
CA ASN A 140 -2.89 11.98 0.89
C ASN A 140 -2.23 11.34 -0.34
N ARG A 141 -2.78 11.64 -1.54
CA ARG A 141 -2.25 11.12 -2.81
C ARG A 141 -0.77 11.47 -3.06
N TYR A 142 -0.30 12.64 -2.61
CA TYR A 142 1.08 13.05 -2.79
C TYR A 142 2.02 12.28 -1.86
N ALA A 143 1.59 11.99 -0.62
CA ALA A 143 2.32 11.10 0.28
C ALA A 143 2.45 9.70 -0.31
N ARG A 144 1.33 9.14 -0.79
CA ARG A 144 1.29 7.83 -1.46
C ARG A 144 2.23 7.75 -2.67
N ARG A 145 2.22 8.78 -3.52
CA ARG A 145 3.09 8.83 -4.69
C ARG A 145 4.55 8.94 -4.28
N LEU A 146 4.89 9.94 -3.46
CA LEU A 146 6.28 10.13 -3.02
C LEU A 146 6.84 8.89 -2.30
N TYR A 147 6.02 8.22 -1.49
CA TYR A 147 6.37 6.97 -0.83
C TYR A 147 6.96 5.94 -1.80
N ARG A 148 6.27 5.70 -2.94
CA ARG A 148 6.70 4.73 -3.96
C ARG A 148 8.07 5.04 -4.55
N PHE A 149 8.44 6.33 -4.61
CA PHE A 149 9.75 6.74 -5.11
C PHE A 149 10.81 6.77 -4.01
N LEU A 150 10.46 7.05 -2.77
CA LEU A 150 11.44 7.03 -1.67
C LEU A 150 11.78 5.61 -1.21
N LEU A 151 10.82 4.68 -1.29
CA LEU A 151 10.96 3.32 -0.74
C LEU A 151 12.13 2.54 -1.36
N PRO A 152 12.33 2.48 -2.69
CA PRO A 152 13.48 1.77 -3.26
C PRO A 152 14.83 2.30 -2.75
N HIS A 153 14.87 3.60 -2.43
CA HIS A 153 16.07 4.27 -1.94
C HIS A 153 16.16 4.33 -0.41
N ILE A 154 15.32 3.58 0.33
CA ILE A 154 15.18 3.69 1.79
C ILE A 154 16.52 3.58 2.54
N PHE A 155 17.47 2.79 2.02
CA PHE A 155 18.80 2.60 2.60
C PHE A 155 19.82 3.70 2.24
N GLU A 156 19.54 4.55 1.24
CA GLU A 156 20.39 5.68 0.89
C GLU A 156 20.24 6.86 1.87
N GLY A 157 19.11 6.94 2.57
CA GLY A 157 18.85 7.99 3.57
C GLY A 157 18.57 9.37 2.97
N ARG A 158 18.57 9.50 1.64
CA ARG A 158 18.36 10.77 0.95
C ARG A 158 17.87 10.54 -0.48
N LEU A 159 17.07 11.47 -0.98
CA LEU A 159 16.73 11.55 -2.40
C LEU A 159 16.55 13.03 -2.80
N PHE A 160 16.97 13.36 -4.03
CA PHE A 160 16.86 14.70 -4.57
C PHE A 160 16.02 14.66 -5.85
N PHE A 161 15.16 15.66 -6.00
CA PHE A 161 14.40 15.91 -7.22
C PHE A 161 14.57 17.38 -7.60
N THR A 162 14.72 17.66 -8.89
CA THR A 162 14.47 19.01 -9.40
C THR A 162 13.03 19.42 -9.09
N LYS A 163 12.74 20.72 -9.15
CA LYS A 163 11.38 21.20 -8.91
C LYS A 163 10.42 20.59 -9.94
N GLU A 164 10.83 20.60 -11.20
CA GLU A 164 10.06 20.10 -12.33
C GLU A 164 9.79 18.60 -12.17
N GLU A 165 10.84 17.80 -11.91
CA GLU A 165 10.70 16.36 -11.64
C GLU A 165 9.73 16.07 -10.51
N LEU A 166 9.83 16.80 -9.39
CA LEU A 166 8.94 16.55 -8.25
C LEU A 166 7.49 16.89 -8.58
N PHE A 167 7.26 17.98 -9.32
CA PHE A 167 5.92 18.43 -9.71
C PHE A 167 5.26 17.42 -10.65
N ASP A 168 6.01 16.91 -11.63
CA ASP A 168 5.52 15.90 -12.56
C ASP A 168 5.25 14.57 -11.86
N LEU A 169 6.22 14.10 -11.07
CA LEU A 169 6.13 12.86 -10.31
C LEU A 169 4.90 12.83 -9.38
N LEU A 170 4.65 13.94 -8.69
CA LEU A 170 3.52 14.09 -7.77
C LEU A 170 2.23 14.56 -8.45
N VAL A 171 2.29 14.93 -9.74
CA VAL A 171 1.18 15.52 -10.50
C VAL A 171 0.60 16.72 -9.73
N ILE A 172 1.49 17.64 -9.35
CA ILE A 172 1.15 18.88 -8.66
C ILE A 172 0.69 19.90 -9.70
N PRO A 173 -0.51 20.50 -9.56
CA PRO A 173 -0.96 21.52 -10.50
C PRO A 173 -0.01 22.72 -10.52
N GLU A 174 0.32 23.27 -11.70
CA GLU A 174 1.16 24.47 -11.82
C GLU A 174 0.67 25.66 -10.98
N SER A 175 -0.66 25.77 -10.79
CA SER A 175 -1.25 26.81 -9.94
C SER A 175 -0.75 26.80 -8.49
N TYR A 176 -0.24 25.66 -8.00
CA TYR A 176 0.33 25.54 -6.67
C TYR A 176 1.73 26.17 -6.58
N ASP A 177 2.46 26.26 -7.70
CA ASP A 177 3.76 26.94 -7.74
C ASP A 177 3.60 28.44 -7.44
N ARG A 178 2.55 29.05 -8.01
CA ARG A 178 2.18 30.45 -7.78
C ARG A 178 1.61 30.68 -6.38
N ASN A 179 1.12 29.63 -5.71
CA ASN A 179 0.59 29.68 -4.35
C ASN A 179 1.37 28.78 -3.39
N LYS A 180 2.54 29.27 -2.95
CA LYS A 180 3.46 28.56 -2.04
C LYS A 180 2.80 28.10 -0.73
N GLY A 181 1.79 28.84 -0.25
CA GLY A 181 1.01 28.46 0.93
C GLY A 181 0.18 27.20 0.69
N LYS A 182 -0.53 27.13 -0.45
CA LYS A 182 -1.31 25.97 -0.87
C LYS A 182 -0.41 24.76 -1.13
N LEU A 183 0.71 24.94 -1.82
CA LEU A 183 1.71 23.88 -2.00
C LEU A 183 2.16 23.29 -0.67
N THR A 184 2.52 24.14 0.29
CA THR A 184 2.99 23.67 1.61
C THR A 184 1.90 22.92 2.38
N LYS A 185 0.70 23.50 2.46
CA LYS A 185 -0.42 22.94 3.24
C LYS A 185 -1.00 21.67 2.63
N SER A 186 -1.12 21.58 1.31
CA SER A 186 -1.78 20.47 0.63
C SER A 186 -0.84 19.35 0.19
N VAL A 187 0.45 19.64 0.03
CA VAL A 187 1.45 18.67 -0.47
C VAL A 187 2.45 18.32 0.64
N PHE A 188 3.25 19.28 1.09
CA PHE A 188 4.41 18.97 1.95
C PHE A 188 4.05 18.63 3.39
N VAL A 189 3.05 19.29 4.00
CA VAL A 189 2.61 18.97 5.36
C VAL A 189 2.04 17.55 5.45
N PRO A 190 1.09 17.14 4.59
CA PRO A 190 0.58 15.77 4.59
C PRO A 190 1.65 14.72 4.30
N ILE A 191 2.54 14.98 3.32
CA ILE A 191 3.70 14.11 3.05
C ILE A 191 4.51 13.89 4.33
N LYS A 192 4.87 14.97 5.03
CA LYS A 192 5.67 14.85 6.23
C LYS A 192 4.93 14.06 7.31
N GLN A 193 3.64 14.32 7.52
CA GLN A 193 2.83 13.64 8.53
C GLN A 193 2.71 12.14 8.27
N GLU A 194 2.37 11.74 7.03
CA GLU A 194 2.12 10.34 6.70
C GLU A 194 3.40 9.53 6.47
N LEU A 195 4.49 10.16 6.00
CA LEU A 195 5.74 9.45 5.72
C LEU A 195 6.70 9.38 6.91
N SER A 196 6.62 10.29 7.89
CA SER A 196 7.51 10.29 9.07
C SER A 196 7.46 9.02 9.92
N PRO A 197 6.32 8.30 10.05
CA PRO A 197 6.27 7.01 10.72
C PRO A 197 7.19 5.96 10.07
N ILE A 198 7.42 6.06 8.76
CA ILE A 198 8.20 5.13 7.93
C ILE A 198 9.65 5.61 7.81
N PHE A 199 9.84 6.82 7.27
CA PHE A 199 11.14 7.45 7.09
C PHE A 199 11.47 8.25 8.35
N LYS A 200 12.05 7.57 9.35
CA LYS A 200 12.33 8.19 10.65
C LYS A 200 13.20 9.43 10.49
N GLY A 201 12.71 10.55 11.01
CA GLY A 201 13.41 11.84 10.88
C GLY A 201 13.35 12.44 9.49
N LEU A 202 12.32 12.13 8.70
CA LEU A 202 12.10 12.73 7.37
C LEU A 202 12.15 14.26 7.43
N ARG A 203 13.04 14.83 6.62
CA ARG A 203 13.19 16.27 6.41
C ARG A 203 13.10 16.57 4.92
N LEU A 204 12.37 17.63 4.62
CA LEU A 204 12.30 18.26 3.31
C LEU A 204 13.10 19.56 3.36
N SER A 205 14.08 19.70 2.47
CA SER A 205 14.87 20.93 2.32
C SER A 205 14.80 21.44 0.89
N LYS A 206 14.64 22.76 0.73
CA LYS A 206 14.69 23.42 -0.58
C LYS A 206 16.14 23.64 -0.99
N LYS A 207 16.42 23.45 -2.27
CA LYS A 207 17.73 23.72 -2.88
C LYS A 207 17.57 24.84 -3.89
N TYR A 208 18.48 25.79 -3.86
CA TYR A 208 18.47 26.99 -4.69
C TYR A 208 19.76 27.03 -5.51
N LYS A 209 19.70 27.60 -6.72
CA LYS A 209 20.90 27.80 -7.54
C LYS A 209 21.78 28.91 -6.96
N ALA A 210 23.08 28.82 -7.19
CA ALA A 210 24.07 29.84 -6.83
C ALA A 210 24.10 30.99 -7.87
N GLU A 211 22.93 31.44 -8.30
CA GLU A 211 22.74 32.51 -9.29
C GLU A 211 22.04 33.71 -8.64
N ARG A 212 22.14 34.90 -9.23
CA ARG A 212 21.49 36.11 -8.70
C ARG A 212 19.98 35.89 -8.59
N GLY A 213 19.42 36.19 -7.41
CA GLY A 213 18.01 35.93 -7.10
C GLY A 213 17.71 34.53 -6.56
N ALA A 214 18.72 33.65 -6.47
CA ALA A 214 18.66 32.31 -5.89
C ALA A 214 17.37 31.56 -6.27
N PRO A 215 17.15 31.28 -7.58
CA PRO A 215 15.94 30.59 -8.01
C PRO A 215 15.87 29.19 -7.38
N LEU A 216 14.65 28.76 -7.03
CA LEU A 216 14.40 27.44 -6.48
C LEU A 216 14.74 26.39 -7.53
N TYR A 217 15.71 25.52 -7.21
CA TYR A 217 16.20 24.47 -8.10
C TYR A 217 15.49 23.14 -7.85
N GLY A 218 15.22 22.81 -6.59
CA GLY A 218 14.62 21.53 -6.28
C GLY A 218 14.47 21.26 -4.80
N TYR A 219 14.21 20.00 -4.49
CA TYR A 219 13.85 19.53 -3.17
C TYR A 219 14.68 18.31 -2.81
N LYS A 220 15.30 18.36 -1.63
CA LYS A 220 16.05 17.24 -1.06
C LYS A 220 15.29 16.67 0.13
N PHE A 221 14.96 15.40 0.05
CA PHE A 221 14.43 14.59 1.13
C PHE A 221 15.59 13.87 1.82
N THR A 222 15.56 13.81 3.15
CA THR A 222 16.54 13.07 3.96
C THR A 222 15.88 12.42 5.15
N TRP A 223 16.35 11.25 5.56
CA TRP A 223 15.86 10.52 6.72
C TRP A 223 17.00 9.71 7.35
N ASN A 224 16.74 9.13 8.52
CA ASN A 224 17.72 8.37 9.27
C ASN A 224 17.58 6.87 9.00
N VAL A 225 18.53 6.31 8.25
CA VAL A 225 18.57 4.88 7.88
C VAL A 225 18.75 3.97 9.09
N SER A 226 19.61 4.35 10.06
CA SER A 226 19.88 3.50 11.23
C SER A 226 18.68 3.33 12.16
N LYS A 227 17.66 4.16 12.01
CA LYS A 227 16.39 4.09 12.77
C LYS A 227 15.27 3.34 12.06
N ILE A 228 15.51 2.81 10.85
CA ILE A 228 14.51 2.06 10.07
C ILE A 228 14.49 0.58 10.51
N ASN A 229 15.66 0.02 10.85
CA ASN A 229 15.79 -1.39 11.25
C ASN A 229 15.25 -1.72 12.63
N SER A 230 15.00 -0.74 13.50
CA SER A 230 14.69 -1.00 14.90
C SER A 230 13.24 -1.42 15.14
N ASN A 231 12.33 -1.32 14.17
CA ASN A 231 10.92 -1.65 14.39
C ASN A 231 10.13 -2.17 13.17
N ASN A 232 10.72 -2.44 11.99
CA ASN A 232 9.95 -3.00 10.88
C ASN A 232 10.75 -3.81 9.85
N SER A 233 10.08 -4.87 9.38
CA SER A 233 10.33 -5.90 8.37
C SER A 233 10.97 -5.54 7.01
N PHE A 234 11.68 -4.41 6.85
CA PHE A 234 12.44 -4.16 5.62
C PHE A 234 13.75 -4.94 5.68
N LYS A 235 13.75 -6.17 5.15
CA LYS A 235 14.99 -6.92 4.95
C LYS A 235 15.77 -6.28 3.81
N ILE A 236 17.06 -6.04 4.04
CA ILE A 236 18.03 -5.82 2.97
C ILE A 236 18.03 -7.11 2.14
N PRO A 237 17.87 -7.09 0.81
CA PRO A 237 18.17 -8.26 0.00
C PRO A 237 19.62 -8.63 0.29
N SER A 238 19.86 -9.81 0.86
CA SER A 238 21.22 -10.33 0.99
C SER A 238 21.85 -10.36 -0.40
N GLU A 239 23.12 -9.97 -0.51
CA GLU A 239 23.92 -9.88 -1.75
C GLU A 239 24.03 -11.20 -2.56
N GLU A 240 23.30 -12.26 -2.19
CA GLU A 240 23.36 -13.60 -2.79
C GLU A 240 22.37 -13.86 -3.95
N VAL A 241 21.62 -12.87 -4.45
CA VAL A 241 20.65 -13.09 -5.56
C VAL A 241 21.06 -12.43 -6.87
N LEU A 242 22.34 -12.14 -7.07
CA LEU A 242 22.85 -11.55 -8.32
C LEU A 242 23.63 -12.50 -9.25
N ASP A 243 23.63 -13.81 -8.97
CA ASP A 243 24.40 -14.78 -9.78
C ASP A 243 23.57 -15.71 -10.67
N ASP A 244 22.28 -15.48 -10.85
CA ASP A 244 21.48 -16.19 -11.86
C ASP A 244 20.53 -15.23 -12.57
N TYR A 245 21.01 -14.50 -13.60
CA TYR A 245 20.28 -14.12 -14.83
C TYR A 245 21.24 -13.52 -15.88
#